data_AF-A0A0H2QWN3-F1
#
_entry.id   AF-A0A0H2QWN3-F1
#
_cell.length_a   1.000
_cell.length_b   1.000
_cell.length_c   1.000
_cell.angle_alpha   90.00
_cell.angle_beta   90.00
_cell.angle_gamma   90.00
#
_symmetry.space_group_name_H-M   'P 1'
#
loop_
_entity.id
_entity.type
_entity.pdbx_description
1 polymer ?
#
loop_
_entity_poly.entity_id
_entity_poly.type
_entity_poly.pdbx_seq_one_letter_code
_entity_poly.pdbx_strand_id
1 'polypeptide(L)'
;MRGKLSKLLEMPMEIFTEVACYMSPEDLLNLSRASAGLREILMSKSSKRVWEAARTIQGTIPPCPSDLSEPQYADLLFGKGCSVSVRVRL
;
A
#
# COMPACT_ATOMS: atom_id res chain seq x y z
N MET A 1 16.58 17.16 11.79
CA MET A 1 17.53 16.05 11.49
C MET A 1 16.95 15.23 10.34
N ARG A 2 17.72 14.90 9.30
CA ARG A 2 17.29 14.00 8.21
C ARG A 2 17.71 12.57 8.55
N GLY A 3 16.76 11.63 8.53
CA GLY A 3 17.03 10.21 8.77
C GLY A 3 17.81 9.57 7.62
N LYS A 4 18.43 8.41 7.86
CA LYS A 4 19.24 7.68 6.86
C LYS A 4 18.49 7.38 5.55
N LEU A 5 17.16 7.30 5.60
CA LEU A 5 16.28 7.05 4.45
C LEU A 5 15.73 8.32 3.80
N SER A 6 16.20 9.53 4.15
CA SER A 6 15.68 10.76 3.53
C SER A 6 15.82 10.76 2.00
N LYS A 7 16.93 10.20 1.51
CA LYS A 7 17.21 10.09 0.07
C LYS A 7 16.22 9.21 -0.69
N LEU A 8 15.50 8.33 0.01
CA LEU A 8 14.49 7.48 -0.62
C LEU A 8 13.28 8.27 -1.10
N LEU A 9 12.99 9.42 -0.47
CA LEU A 9 11.94 10.35 -0.91
C LEU A 9 12.48 11.44 -1.84
N GLU A 10 13.79 11.49 -2.07
CA GLU A 10 14.45 12.45 -2.96
C GLU A 10 14.65 11.88 -4.38
N MET A 11 14.44 10.57 -4.57
CA MET A 11 14.47 9.94 -5.89
C MET A 11 13.20 10.25 -6.70
N PRO A 12 13.26 10.14 -8.04
CA PRO A 12 12.05 10.25 -8.86
C PRO A 12 10.99 9.25 -8.42
N MET A 13 9.76 9.72 -8.31
CA MET A 13 8.62 8.93 -7.83
C MET A 13 8.43 7.63 -8.60
N GLU A 14 8.66 7.66 -9.91
CA GLU A 14 8.54 6.50 -10.81
C GLU A 14 9.46 5.35 -10.40
N ILE A 15 10.71 5.67 -10.02
CA ILE A 15 11.70 4.68 -9.58
C ILE A 15 11.27 4.04 -8.26
N PHE A 16 10.81 4.86 -7.31
CA PHE A 16 10.27 4.34 -6.06
C PHE A 16 9.07 3.41 -6.30
N THR A 17 8.11 3.84 -7.12
CA THR A 17 6.92 3.05 -7.42
C THR A 17 7.25 1.75 -8.15
N GLU A 18 8.25 1.75 -9.03
CA GLU A 18 8.71 0.54 -9.72
C GLU A 18 9.25 -0.48 -8.71
N VAL A 19 10.12 -0.06 -7.79
CA VAL A 19 10.63 -0.95 -6.73
C VAL A 19 9.50 -1.45 -5.83
N ALA A 20 8.55 -0.56 -5.51
CA ALA A 20 7.39 -0.90 -4.68
C ALA A 20 6.45 -1.94 -5.35
N CYS A 21 6.41 -2.02 -6.69
CA CYS A 21 5.63 -3.03 -7.41
C CYS A 21 6.10 -4.47 -7.15
N TYR A 22 7.31 -4.67 -6.62
CA TYR A 22 7.87 -5.99 -6.29
C TYR A 22 7.75 -6.36 -4.80
N MET A 23 7.14 -5.51 -3.98
CA MET A 23 6.96 -5.75 -2.55
C MET A 23 5.68 -6.53 -2.25
N SER A 24 5.62 -7.17 -1.09
CA SER A 24 4.36 -7.78 -0.62
C SER A 24 3.36 -6.69 -0.18
N PRO A 25 2.04 -6.97 -0.16
CA PRO A 25 1.06 -6.02 0.37
C PRO A 25 1.33 -5.66 1.84
N GLU A 26 1.85 -6.60 2.65
CA GLU A 26 2.23 -6.36 4.04
C GLU A 26 3.41 -5.37 4.15
N ASP A 27 4.42 -5.51 3.30
CA ASP A 27 5.57 -4.60 3.27
C ASP A 27 5.14 -3.17 2.91
N LEU A 28 4.29 -3.02 1.88
CA LEU A 28 3.73 -1.72 1.49
C LEU A 28 2.91 -1.09 2.61
N LEU A 29 2.10 -1.90 3.30
CA LEU A 29 1.32 -1.45 4.46
C LEU A 29 2.24 -0.96 5.58
N ASN A 30 3.30 -1.70 5.90
CA ASN A 30 4.28 -1.31 6.91
C ASN A 30 5.05 -0.05 6.52
N LEU A 31 5.47 0.08 5.25
CA LEU A 31 6.13 1.29 4.74
C LEU A 31 5.22 2.53 4.83
N SER A 32 3.94 2.38 4.50
CA SER A 32 2.96 3.46 4.61
C SER A 32 2.75 3.92 6.06
N ARG A 33 3.01 3.06 7.05
CA ARG A 33 2.92 3.39 8.48
C ARG A 33 4.21 3.98 9.03
N ALA A 34 5.36 3.69 8.41
CA ALA A 34 6.67 4.09 8.90
C ALA A 34 7.01 5.57 8.68
N SER A 35 6.44 6.22 7.66
CA SER A 35 6.74 7.62 7.32
C SER A 35 5.53 8.34 6.71
N ALA A 36 5.33 9.59 7.11
CA ALA A 36 4.26 10.44 6.55
C ALA A 36 4.40 10.65 5.03
N GLY A 37 5.63 10.81 4.52
CA GLY A 37 5.86 10.96 3.08
C GLY A 37 5.58 9.68 2.30
N LEU A 38 6.01 8.53 2.84
CA LEU A 38 5.67 7.22 2.23
C LEU A 38 4.16 6.96 2.28
N ARG A 39 3.50 7.36 3.37
CA ARG A 39 2.04 7.29 3.49
C ARG A 39 1.35 8.08 2.39
N GLU A 40 1.74 9.33 2.19
CA GLU A 40 1.16 10.22 1.18
C GLU A 40 1.28 9.61 -0.23
N ILE A 41 2.45 9.06 -0.55
CA ILE A 41 2.71 8.38 -1.81
C ILE A 41 1.86 7.11 -1.94
N LEU A 42 2.00 6.17 -1.00
CA LEU A 42 1.44 4.82 -1.13
C LEU A 42 -0.09 4.83 -1.00
N MET A 43 -0.68 5.76 -0.26
CA MET A 43 -2.14 5.87 -0.11
C MET A 43 -2.81 6.72 -1.21
N SER A 44 -2.03 7.27 -2.14
CA SER A 44 -2.56 8.05 -3.27
C SER A 44 -3.18 7.16 -4.35
N LYS A 45 -4.10 7.74 -5.14
CA LYS A 45 -4.72 7.05 -6.28
C LYS A 45 -3.71 6.65 -7.36
N SER A 46 -2.61 7.39 -7.52
CA SER A 46 -1.57 7.08 -8.50
C SER A 46 -0.83 5.79 -8.17
N SER A 47 -0.78 5.40 -6.89
CA SER A 47 -0.16 4.15 -6.44
C SER A 47 -1.04 2.92 -6.63
N LYS A 48 -2.24 3.04 -7.22
CA LYS A 48 -3.15 1.89 -7.41
C LYS A 48 -2.46 0.70 -8.09
N ARG A 49 -1.68 0.96 -9.15
CA ARG A 49 -0.96 -0.10 -9.87
C ARG A 49 0.10 -0.79 -9.04
N VAL A 50 0.75 -0.06 -8.12
CA VAL A 50 1.74 -0.62 -7.19
C VAL A 50 1.07 -1.66 -6.29
N TRP A 51 -0.10 -1.33 -5.74
CA TRP A 51 -0.83 -2.27 -4.89
C TRP A 51 -1.43 -3.45 -5.66
N GLU A 52 -1.97 -3.21 -6.86
CA GLU A 52 -2.43 -4.28 -7.74
C GLU A 52 -1.29 -5.26 -8.07
N ALA A 53 -0.11 -4.73 -8.41
CA ALA A 53 1.09 -5.53 -8.66
C ALA A 53 1.49 -6.34 -7.42
N ALA A 54 1.67 -5.67 -6.27
CA ALA A 54 2.05 -6.30 -5.01
C ALA A 54 1.10 -7.43 -4.60
N ARG A 55 -0.22 -7.25 -4.78
CA ARG A 55 -1.22 -8.28 -4.50
C ARG A 55 -1.06 -9.50 -5.41
N THR A 56 -0.75 -9.29 -6.68
CA THR A 56 -0.69 -10.37 -7.68
C THR A 56 0.60 -11.19 -7.65
N ILE A 57 1.69 -10.67 -7.05
CA ILE A 57 2.99 -11.38 -6.92
C ILE A 57 2.82 -12.78 -6.32
N GLN A 58 2.02 -12.92 -5.28
CA GLN A 58 1.87 -14.20 -4.57
C GLN A 58 0.87 -15.14 -5.26
N GLY A 59 0.08 -14.67 -6.23
CA GLY A 59 -0.91 -15.45 -7.00
C GLY A 59 -2.07 -16.04 -6.19
N THR A 60 -2.05 -15.95 -4.86
CA THR A 60 -3.02 -16.55 -3.94
C THR A 60 -4.09 -15.58 -3.45
N ILE A 61 -3.86 -14.27 -3.60
CA ILE A 61 -4.78 -13.24 -3.10
C ILE A 61 -5.81 -12.91 -4.19
N PRO A 62 -7.12 -13.03 -3.92
CA PRO A 62 -8.14 -12.75 -4.91
C PRO A 62 -8.20 -11.24 -5.23
N PRO A 63 -8.92 -10.84 -6.29
CA PRO A 63 -9.13 -9.44 -6.61
C PRO A 63 -9.76 -8.67 -5.45
N CYS A 64 -9.36 -7.40 -5.31
CA CYS A 64 -9.86 -6.47 -4.32
C CYS A 64 -11.37 -6.28 -4.55
N PRO A 65 -12.19 -6.48 -3.52
CA PRO A 65 -13.62 -6.18 -3.57
C PRO A 65 -13.88 -4.73 -4.04
N SER A 66 -14.97 -4.51 -4.76
CA SER A 66 -15.30 -3.19 -5.34
C SER A 66 -15.60 -2.10 -4.31
N ASP A 67 -15.94 -2.51 -3.08
CA ASP A 67 -16.21 -1.64 -1.93
C ASP A 67 -14.93 -1.24 -1.17
N LEU A 68 -13.77 -1.82 -1.52
CA LEU A 68 -12.48 -1.55 -0.90
C LEU A 68 -11.50 -0.96 -1.90
N SER A 69 -10.58 -0.12 -1.38
CA SER A 69 -9.34 0.19 -2.08
C SER A 69 -8.28 -0.86 -1.79
N GLU A 70 -7.30 -1.03 -2.68
CA GLU A 70 -6.22 -2.01 -2.48
C GLU A 70 -5.48 -1.85 -1.14
N PRO A 71 -5.14 -0.63 -0.66
CA PRO A 71 -4.52 -0.49 0.66
C PRO A 71 -5.44 -0.91 1.81
N GLN A 72 -6.75 -0.65 1.71
CA GLN A 72 -7.73 -1.11 2.71
C GLN A 72 -7.86 -2.63 2.69
N TYR A 73 -7.82 -3.23 1.50
CA TYR A 73 -7.88 -4.67 1.35
C TYR A 73 -6.60 -5.35 1.89
N ALA A 74 -5.42 -4.76 1.63
CA ALA A 74 -4.17 -5.20 2.24
C ALA A 74 -4.19 -5.06 3.76
N ASP A 75 -4.74 -3.96 4.30
CA ASP A 75 -4.90 -3.79 5.75
C ASP A 75 -5.88 -4.80 6.36
N LEU A 76 -6.95 -5.15 5.66
CA LEU A 76 -7.88 -6.19 6.10
C LEU A 76 -7.21 -7.58 6.18
N LEU A 77 -6.32 -7.89 5.23
CA LEU A 77 -5.64 -9.19 5.15
C LEU A 77 -4.43 -9.30 6.10
N PHE A 78 -3.61 -8.24 6.20
CA PHE A 78 -2.30 -8.28 6.86
C PHE A 78 -2.18 -7.28 8.02
N GLY A 79 -3.15 -6.38 8.18
CA GLY A 79 -3.17 -5.42 9.27
C GLY A 79 -3.41 -6.08 10.62
N LYS A 80 -2.94 -5.40 11.67
CA LYS A 80 -3.16 -5.79 13.07
C LYS A 80 -4.22 -4.94 13.76
N GLY A 81 -4.80 -3.97 13.04
CA GLY A 81 -5.82 -3.07 13.55
C GLY A 81 -7.22 -3.55 13.19
N CYS A 82 -8.23 -3.14 13.96
CA CYS A 82 -9.63 -3.36 13.58
C CYS A 82 -10.01 -2.40 12.44
N SER A 83 -10.27 -2.92 11.24
CA SER A 83 -10.92 -2.17 10.18
C SER A 83 -12.44 -2.24 10.38
N VAL A 84 -13.07 -1.14 10.81
CA VAL A 84 -14.53 -1.04 10.90
C VAL A 84 -15.09 -0.88 9.47
N SER A 85 -15.48 -1.98 8.84
CA SER A 85 -16.25 -1.95 7.59
C SER A 85 -17.74 -1.91 7.91
N VAL A 86 -18.31 -0.72 8.12
CA VAL A 86 -19.76 -0.55 8.22
C VAL A 86 -20.30 0.15 6.98
N ARG A 87 -20.82 -0.66 6.05
CA ARG A 87 -21.92 -0.22 5.19
C ARG A 87 -22.79 -1.42 4.80
N VAL A 88 -23.68 -1.82 5.71
CA VAL A 88 -24.86 -2.62 5.35
C VAL A 88 -25.75 -1.73 4.49
N ARG A 89 -25.88 -2.02 3.18
CA ARG A 89 -27.01 -1.54 2.39
C ARG A 89 -27.92 -2.75 2.15
N LEU A 90 -29.07 -2.73 2.86
CA LEU A 90 -30.25 -3.53 2.53
C LEU A 90 -30.75 -3.14 1.14
#